data_AF-A0AAU0S121-F1
#
_entry.id   AF-A0AAU0S121-F1
#
_cell.length_a   1.000
_cell.length_b   1.000
_cell.length_c   1.000
_cell.angle_alpha   90.00
_cell.angle_beta   90.00
_cell.angle_gamma   90.00
#
_symmetry.space_group_name_H-M   'P 1'
#
loop_
_entity.id
_entity.type
_entity.pdbx_description
1 polymer ?
#
loop_
_entity_poly.entity_id
_entity_poly.type
_entity_poly.pdbx_seq_one_letter_code
_entity_poly.pdbx_strand_id
1 'polypeptide(L)'
;MSVAKNILIADVDASYELFYVVQLSFDQRLDLTLTLILIGGSLLVATLVCTKFCGIREDVFDLQRQLHGMAYNDTLTGLPNRRAFMERLTVTLADSSAPAPLFFLMLDIDDFKRINDGFGHDVGDQVLVEVSKMLRHRSQGHNFCPAGR
;
A
#
# COMPACT_ATOMS: atom_id res chain seq x y z
N MET A 1 65.78 -13.93 56.23
CA MET A 1 65.29 -12.75 55.48
C MET A 1 64.65 -13.10 54.12
N SER A 2 65.04 -14.17 53.42
CA SER A 2 64.50 -14.48 52.09
C SER A 2 63.03 -14.95 52.06
N VAL A 3 62.59 -15.71 53.07
CA VAL A 3 61.23 -16.30 53.10
C VAL A 3 60.14 -15.23 53.32
N ALA A 4 60.36 -14.27 54.24
CA ALA A 4 59.41 -13.18 54.49
C ALA A 4 59.25 -12.26 53.27
N LYS A 5 60.32 -12.05 52.48
CA LYS A 5 60.27 -11.22 51.27
C LYS A 5 59.49 -11.91 50.15
N ASN A 6 59.63 -13.23 49.99
CA ASN A 6 58.86 -14.01 49.02
C ASN A 6 57.36 -14.07 49.35
N ILE A 7 57.01 -14.18 50.64
CA ILE A 7 55.60 -14.17 51.08
C ILE A 7 54.95 -12.82 50.81
N LEU A 8 55.66 -11.72 51.09
CA LEU A 8 55.14 -10.37 50.89
C LEU A 8 54.99 -10.04 49.39
N ILE A 9 55.88 -10.57 48.53
CA ILE A 9 55.74 -10.46 47.07
C ILE A 9 54.54 -11.27 46.57
N ALA A 10 54.36 -12.51 47.05
CA ALA A 10 53.23 -13.35 46.65
C ALA A 10 51.87 -12.77 47.08
N ASP A 11 51.79 -12.16 48.26
CA ASP A 11 50.57 -11.51 48.78
C ASP A 11 50.22 -10.24 47.98
N VAL A 12 51.25 -9.50 47.56
CA VAL A 12 51.12 -8.34 46.69
C VAL A 12 50.71 -8.75 45.27
N ASP A 13 51.33 -9.78 44.69
CA ASP A 13 50.96 -10.32 43.36
C ASP A 13 49.51 -10.84 43.35
N ALA A 14 49.10 -11.58 44.39
CA ALA A 14 47.72 -12.05 44.53
C ALA A 14 46.71 -10.91 44.63
N SER A 15 47.08 -9.80 45.29
CA SER A 15 46.24 -8.60 45.41
C SER A 15 46.08 -7.89 44.06
N TYR A 16 47.14 -7.82 43.24
CA TYR A 16 47.06 -7.28 41.88
C TYR A 16 46.22 -8.17 40.96
N GLU A 17 46.42 -9.48 40.99
CA GLU A 17 45.62 -10.43 40.19
C GLU A 17 44.13 -10.34 40.55
N LEU A 18 43.79 -10.28 41.84
CA LEU A 18 42.40 -10.12 42.29
C LEU A 18 41.81 -8.78 41.81
N PHE A 19 42.57 -7.69 41.91
CA PHE A 19 42.15 -6.38 41.42
C PHE A 19 41.92 -6.38 39.90
N TYR A 20 42.83 -6.98 39.12
CA TYR A 20 42.69 -7.11 37.68
C TYR A 20 41.48 -7.96 37.28
N VAL A 21 41.24 -9.11 37.94
CA VAL A 21 40.09 -9.98 37.67
C VAL A 21 38.77 -9.27 37.98
N VAL A 22 38.69 -8.53 39.09
CA VAL A 22 37.50 -7.75 39.45
C VAL A 22 37.26 -6.62 38.43
N GLN A 23 38.33 -5.92 38.02
CA GLN A 23 38.23 -4.83 37.05
C GLN A 23 37.82 -5.33 35.67
N LEU A 24 38.39 -6.45 35.20
CA LEU A 24 38.03 -7.09 33.93
C LEU A 24 36.58 -7.58 33.93
N SER A 25 36.13 -8.18 35.05
CA SER A 25 34.76 -8.66 35.21
C SER A 25 33.73 -7.51 35.22
N PHE A 26 34.10 -6.35 35.76
CA PHE A 26 33.26 -5.16 35.77
C PHE A 26 33.14 -4.56 34.36
N ASP A 27 34.25 -4.44 33.62
CA ASP A 27 34.28 -3.89 32.27
C ASP A 27 33.45 -4.73 31.29
N GLN A 28 33.57 -6.07 31.35
CA GLN A 28 32.74 -6.99 30.57
C GLN A 28 31.24 -6.86 30.85
N ARG A 29 30.85 -6.63 32.12
CA ARG A 29 29.44 -6.40 32.48
C ARG A 29 28.94 -5.05 31.95
N LEU A 30 29.80 -4.02 31.96
CA LEU A 30 29.45 -2.69 31.45
C LEU A 30 29.22 -2.72 29.93
N ASP A 31 30.10 -3.37 29.17
CA ASP A 31 29.96 -3.54 27.72
C ASP A 31 28.70 -4.34 27.33
N LEU A 32 28.42 -5.43 28.07
CA LEU A 32 27.21 -6.24 27.84
C LEU A 32 25.91 -5.46 28.10
N THR A 33 25.88 -4.61 29.14
CA THR A 33 24.69 -3.82 29.45
C THR A 33 24.44 -2.72 28.41
N LEU A 34 25.49 -2.07 27.92
CA LEU A 34 25.40 -1.07 26.85
C LEU A 34 24.94 -1.70 25.53
N THR A 35 25.50 -2.85 25.14
CA THR A 35 25.08 -3.56 23.92
C THR A 35 23.61 -3.99 23.98
N LEU A 36 23.14 -4.48 25.13
CA LEU A 36 21.72 -4.84 25.33
C LEU A 36 20.79 -3.62 25.21
N ILE A 37 21.18 -2.47 25.77
CA ILE A 37 20.41 -1.22 25.66
C ILE A 37 20.31 -0.77 24.20
N LEU A 38 21.42 -0.81 23.46
CA LEU A 38 21.46 -0.41 22.05
C LEU A 38 20.60 -1.32 21.17
N ILE A 39 20.65 -2.64 21.39
CA ILE A 39 19.81 -3.62 20.68
C ILE A 39 18.33 -3.38 21.00
N GLY A 40 17.99 -3.24 22.28
CA GLY A 40 16.62 -2.97 22.72
C GLY A 40 16.06 -1.67 22.14
N GLY A 41 16.86 -0.60 22.16
CA GLY A 41 16.51 0.68 21.54
C GLY A 41 16.30 0.57 20.02
N SER A 42 17.19 -0.15 19.34
CA SER A 42 17.08 -0.39 17.89
C SER A 42 15.83 -1.18 17.52
N LEU A 43 15.50 -2.24 18.28
CA LEU A 43 14.28 -3.04 18.11
C LEU A 43 13.01 -2.20 18.36
N LEU A 44 13.03 -1.36 19.39
CA LEU A 44 11.90 -0.47 19.70
C LEU A 44 11.67 0.54 18.57
N VAL A 45 12.72 1.21 18.12
CA VAL A 45 12.65 2.16 16.99
C VAL A 45 12.17 1.45 15.72
N ALA A 46 12.73 0.28 15.41
CA ALA A 46 12.31 -0.51 14.24
C ALA A 46 10.83 -0.89 14.31
N THR A 47 10.33 -1.30 15.48
CA THR A 47 8.92 -1.65 15.69
C THR A 47 8.00 -0.44 15.52
N LEU A 48 8.38 0.72 16.06
CA LEU A 48 7.63 1.97 15.90
C LEU A 48 7.59 2.41 14.43
N VAL A 49 8.72 2.34 13.72
CA VAL A 49 8.78 2.65 12.30
C VAL A 49 7.88 1.70 11.51
N CYS A 50 8.00 0.39 11.71
CA CYS A 50 7.19 -0.60 11.00
C CYS A 50 5.68 -0.39 11.24
N THR A 51 5.26 -0.16 12.48
CA THR A 51 3.82 0.05 12.79
C THR A 51 3.27 1.31 12.14
N LYS A 52 4.03 2.42 12.14
CA LYS A 52 3.62 3.65 11.44
C LYS A 52 3.63 3.49 9.92
N PHE A 53 4.63 2.81 9.37
CA PHE A 53 4.73 2.60 7.93
C PHE A 53 3.62 1.68 7.39
N CYS A 54 3.25 0.63 8.13
CA CYS A 54 2.13 -0.23 7.76
C CYS A 54 0.81 0.55 7.72
N GLY A 55 0.54 1.40 8.73
CA GLY A 55 -0.67 2.23 8.76
C GLY A 55 -0.70 3.27 7.63
N ILE A 56 0.41 3.98 7.39
CA ILE A 56 0.49 4.97 6.30
C ILE A 56 0.25 4.32 4.94
N ARG A 57 0.75 3.10 4.71
CA ARG A 57 0.53 2.39 3.45
C ARG A 57 -0.94 2.01 3.25
N GLU A 58 -1.62 1.64 4.33
CA GLU A 58 -3.06 1.34 4.32
C GLU A 58 -3.87 2.61 4.04
N ASP A 59 -3.57 3.71 4.75
CA ASP A 59 -4.23 5.01 4.54
C ASP A 59 -4.02 5.56 3.13
N VAL A 60 -2.79 5.45 2.59
CA VAL A 60 -2.49 5.87 1.21
C VAL A 60 -3.24 4.99 0.22
N PHE A 61 -3.34 3.69 0.47
CA PHE A 61 -4.09 2.78 -0.39
C PHE A 61 -5.60 3.04 -0.36
N ASP A 62 -6.16 3.35 0.80
CA ASP A 62 -7.58 3.68 0.96
C ASP A 62 -7.92 5.06 0.39
N LEU A 63 -7.05 6.06 0.59
CA LEU A 63 -7.20 7.36 -0.05
C LEU A 63 -7.06 7.25 -1.58
N GLN A 64 -6.12 6.44 -2.05
CA GLN A 64 -5.98 6.16 -3.48
C GLN A 64 -7.22 5.44 -4.01
N ARG A 65 -7.82 4.50 -3.27
CA ARG A 65 -9.10 3.87 -3.61
C ARG A 65 -10.27 4.86 -3.62
N GLN A 66 -10.34 5.79 -2.69
CA GLN A 66 -11.41 6.80 -2.63
C GLN A 66 -11.29 7.81 -3.78
N LEU A 67 -10.08 8.32 -4.05
CA LEU A 67 -9.80 9.17 -5.20
C LEU A 67 -10.03 8.42 -6.52
N HIS A 68 -9.69 7.14 -6.56
CA HIS A 68 -9.95 6.31 -7.71
C HIS A 68 -11.45 6.00 -7.89
N GLY A 69 -12.21 5.77 -6.83
CA GLY A 69 -13.64 5.43 -6.88
C GLY A 69 -14.49 6.52 -7.55
N MET A 70 -14.19 7.79 -7.27
CA MET A 70 -14.78 8.93 -7.98
C MET A 70 -14.31 9.04 -9.44
N ALA A 71 -13.17 8.43 -9.77
CA ALA A 71 -12.57 8.42 -11.11
C ALA A 71 -12.84 7.13 -11.89
N TYR A 72 -13.76 6.24 -11.46
CA TYR A 72 -14.09 4.99 -12.15
C TYR A 72 -15.46 5.00 -12.84
N ASN A 73 -16.38 5.89 -12.45
CA ASN A 73 -17.69 6.00 -13.08
C ASN A 73 -17.85 7.36 -13.77
N ASP A 74 -18.63 7.41 -14.85
CA ASP A 74 -19.08 8.66 -15.44
C ASP A 74 -20.20 9.25 -14.57
N THR A 75 -20.08 10.54 -14.25
CA THR A 75 -20.94 11.22 -13.28
C THR A 75 -22.38 11.40 -13.75
N LEU A 76 -22.60 11.44 -15.06
CA LEU A 76 -23.93 11.59 -15.64
C LEU A 76 -24.65 10.23 -15.70
N THR A 77 -24.00 9.23 -16.31
CA THR A 77 -24.64 7.95 -16.63
C THR A 77 -24.52 6.90 -15.54
N GLY A 78 -23.55 7.05 -14.62
CA GLY A 78 -23.22 6.05 -13.61
C GLY A 78 -22.57 4.78 -14.17
N LEU A 79 -22.27 4.73 -15.47
CA LEU A 79 -21.53 3.64 -16.10
C LEU A 79 -20.04 3.75 -15.76
N PRO A 80 -19.27 2.64 -15.84
CA PRO A 80 -17.82 2.70 -15.84
C PRO A 80 -17.32 3.72 -16.86
N ASN A 81 -16.41 4.60 -16.48
CA ASN A 81 -15.82 5.53 -17.43
C ASN A 81 -14.77 4.84 -18.30
N ARG A 82 -14.24 5.58 -19.29
CA ARG A 82 -13.25 5.04 -20.23
C ARG A 82 -12.03 4.43 -19.53
N ARG A 83 -11.55 5.02 -18.43
CA ARG A 83 -10.41 4.49 -17.67
C ARG A 83 -10.74 3.13 -17.05
N ALA A 84 -11.89 3.03 -16.38
CA ALA A 84 -12.40 1.79 -15.81
C ALA A 84 -12.51 0.66 -16.83
N PHE A 85 -13.05 0.99 -18.00
CA PHE A 85 -13.23 0.05 -19.09
C PHE A 85 -11.88 -0.47 -19.61
N MET A 86 -10.92 0.42 -19.85
CA MET A 86 -9.59 0.06 -20.38
C MET A 86 -8.78 -0.80 -19.40
N GLU A 87 -8.83 -0.49 -18.11
CA GLU A 87 -8.16 -1.32 -17.09
C GLU A 87 -8.75 -2.73 -17.07
N ARG A 88 -10.09 -2.85 -17.10
CA ARG A 88 -10.76 -4.16 -17.13
C ARG A 88 -10.47 -4.93 -18.41
N LEU A 89 -10.48 -4.24 -19.55
CA LEU A 89 -10.09 -4.82 -20.84
C LEU A 89 -8.66 -5.35 -20.80
N THR A 90 -7.72 -4.62 -20.20
CA THR A 90 -6.31 -5.03 -20.08
C THR A 90 -6.19 -6.31 -19.24
N VAL A 91 -6.88 -6.38 -18.10
CA VAL A 91 -6.90 -7.60 -17.26
C VAL A 91 -7.49 -8.78 -18.02
N THR A 92 -8.61 -8.57 -18.72
CA THR A 92 -9.27 -9.64 -19.49
C THR A 92 -8.46 -10.11 -20.69
N LEU A 93 -7.69 -9.22 -21.34
CA LEU A 93 -6.79 -9.59 -22.43
C LEU A 93 -5.53 -10.33 -21.95
N ALA A 94 -5.07 -10.05 -20.73
CA ALA A 94 -3.92 -10.72 -20.14
C ALA A 94 -4.25 -12.14 -19.60
N ASP A 95 -5.53 -12.44 -19.41
CA ASP A 95 -6.00 -13.74 -18.94
C ASP A 95 -5.99 -14.77 -20.08
N SER A 96 -4.88 -15.49 -20.21
CA SER A 96 -4.69 -16.57 -21.20
C SER A 96 -5.59 -17.79 -20.96
N SER A 97 -6.27 -17.86 -19.82
CA SER A 97 -7.22 -18.93 -19.47
C SER A 97 -8.66 -18.62 -19.91
N ALA A 98 -8.94 -17.41 -20.40
CA ALA A 98 -10.27 -17.03 -20.82
C ALA A 98 -10.74 -17.90 -22.03
N PRO A 99 -11.79 -18.71 -21.86
CA PRO A 99 -12.17 -19.73 -22.84
C PRO A 99 -12.95 -19.18 -24.05
N ALA A 100 -13.17 -17.87 -24.15
CA ALA A 100 -14.08 -17.28 -25.14
C ALA A 100 -13.49 -16.03 -25.85
N PRO A 101 -13.82 -15.82 -27.14
CA PRO A 101 -13.44 -14.61 -27.87
C PRO A 101 -14.08 -13.36 -27.26
N LEU A 102 -13.32 -12.27 -27.22
CA LEU A 102 -13.79 -10.95 -26.79
C LEU A 102 -14.38 -10.21 -27.98
N PHE A 103 -15.52 -9.56 -27.76
CA PHE A 103 -16.19 -8.71 -28.74
C PHE A 103 -16.25 -7.27 -28.22
N PHE A 104 -16.06 -6.31 -29.12
CA PHE A 104 -16.21 -4.89 -28.84
C PHE A 104 -17.34 -4.33 -29.70
N LEU A 105 -18.20 -3.51 -29.10
CA LEU A 105 -19.31 -2.84 -29.75
C LEU A 105 -19.25 -1.35 -29.43
N MET A 106 -19.23 -0.52 -30.47
CA MET A 106 -19.39 0.92 -30.34
C MET A 106 -20.80 1.29 -30.79
N LEU A 107 -21.53 1.98 -29.92
CA LEU A 107 -22.91 2.41 -30.15
C LEU A 107 -22.95 3.94 -30.16
N ASP A 108 -23.72 4.51 -31.09
CA ASP A 108 -24.02 5.93 -31.14
C ASP A 108 -25.53 6.14 -31.08
N ILE A 109 -25.98 7.29 -30.55
CA ILE A 109 -27.40 7.63 -30.50
C ILE A 109 -27.73 8.47 -31.74
N ASP A 110 -28.56 7.92 -32.62
CA ASP A 110 -28.98 8.60 -33.83
C ASP A 110 -29.64 9.95 -33.53
N ASP A 111 -29.28 10.98 -34.31
CA ASP A 111 -29.81 12.34 -34.21
C ASP A 111 -29.71 12.99 -32.81
N PHE A 112 -28.78 12.56 -31.95
CA PHE A 112 -28.66 13.10 -30.58
C PHE A 112 -28.47 14.62 -30.54
N LYS A 113 -27.74 15.18 -31.51
CA LYS A 113 -27.58 16.64 -31.64
C LYS A 113 -28.92 17.36 -31.86
N ARG A 114 -29.84 16.77 -32.62
CA ARG A 114 -31.17 17.34 -32.86
C ARG A 114 -32.02 17.38 -31.58
N ILE A 115 -31.82 16.41 -30.68
CA ILE A 115 -32.44 16.42 -29.35
C ILE A 115 -31.89 17.59 -28.52
N ASN A 116 -30.56 17.75 -28.48
CA ASN A 116 -29.92 18.85 -27.76
C ASN A 116 -30.36 20.23 -28.30
N ASP A 117 -30.36 20.39 -29.63
CA ASP A 117 -30.73 21.65 -30.28
C ASP A 117 -32.23 21.96 -30.11
N GLY A 118 -33.09 20.94 -30.06
CA GLY A 118 -34.54 21.09 -29.97
C GLY A 118 -35.10 21.20 -28.55
N PHE A 119 -34.47 20.53 -27.57
CA PHE A 119 -35.00 20.39 -26.20
C PHE A 119 -34.01 20.83 -25.12
N GLY A 120 -32.79 21.22 -25.49
CA GLY A 120 -31.74 21.62 -24.57
C GLY A 120 -30.91 20.45 -24.04
N HIS A 121 -29.71 20.78 -23.54
CA HIS A 121 -28.75 19.80 -23.03
C HIS A 121 -29.26 19.02 -21.83
N ASP A 122 -30.07 19.62 -20.95
CA ASP A 122 -30.63 18.93 -19.78
C ASP A 122 -31.51 17.74 -20.18
N VAL A 123 -32.24 17.85 -21.30
CA VAL A 123 -33.06 16.76 -21.85
C VAL A 123 -32.17 15.72 -22.53
N GLY A 124 -31.12 16.15 -23.25
CA GLY A 124 -30.11 15.24 -23.78
C GLY A 124 -29.43 14.39 -22.70
N ASP A 125 -29.09 15.00 -21.58
CA ASP A 125 -28.51 14.34 -20.42
C ASP A 125 -29.45 13.28 -19.83
N GLN A 126 -30.75 13.58 -19.74
CA GLN A 126 -31.76 12.60 -19.33
C GLN A 126 -31.86 11.41 -20.29
N VAL A 127 -31.78 11.66 -21.60
CA VAL A 127 -31.73 10.59 -22.61
C VAL A 127 -30.51 9.70 -22.40
N LEU A 128 -29.33 10.28 -22.19
CA LEU A 128 -28.10 9.52 -21.91
C LEU A 128 -28.23 8.65 -20.65
N VAL A 129 -28.85 9.17 -19.59
CA VAL A 129 -29.11 8.43 -18.35
C VAL A 129 -30.03 7.23 -18.61
N GLU A 130 -31.14 7.42 -19.33
CA GLU A 130 -32.10 6.35 -19.61
C GLU A 130 -31.53 5.28 -20.55
N VAL A 131 -30.78 5.67 -21.57
CA VAL A 131 -30.07 4.72 -22.45
C VAL A 131 -29.07 3.89 -21.65
N SER A 132 -28.32 4.54 -20.75
CA SER A 132 -27.35 3.86 -19.89
C SER A 132 -27.99 2.84 -18.95
N LYS A 133 -29.14 3.18 -18.35
CA LYS A 133 -29.94 2.25 -17.54
C LYS A 133 -30.43 1.07 -18.37
N MET A 134 -30.93 1.32 -19.58
CA MET A 134 -31.41 0.29 -20.50
C MET A 134 -30.30 -0.70 -20.87
N LEU A 135 -29.12 -0.19 -21.23
CA LEU A 135 -27.95 -1.02 -21.56
C LEU A 135 -27.58 -1.90 -20.37
N ARG A 136 -27.41 -1.30 -19.18
CA ARG A 136 -27.06 -2.02 -17.96
C ARG A 136 -28.07 -3.12 -17.59
N HIS A 137 -29.36 -2.88 -17.83
CA HIS A 137 -30.40 -3.85 -17.52
C HIS A 137 -30.37 -5.06 -18.48
N ARG A 138 -30.11 -4.82 -19.77
CA ARG A 138 -30.14 -5.87 -20.81
C ARG A 138 -28.87 -6.72 -20.84
N SER A 139 -27.81 -6.28 -20.20
CA SER A 139 -26.47 -6.76 -20.49
C SER A 139 -25.85 -7.66 -19.43
N GLN A 140 -26.62 -8.50 -18.72
CA GLN A 140 -26.11 -9.33 -17.62
C GLN A 140 -24.79 -10.02 -17.97
N GLY A 141 -23.66 -9.47 -17.48
CA GLY A 141 -22.30 -9.97 -17.74
C GLY A 141 -21.39 -9.14 -18.67
N HIS A 142 -21.92 -8.15 -19.41
CA HIS A 142 -21.14 -7.29 -20.32
C HIS A 142 -20.82 -5.92 -19.70
N ASN A 143 -19.64 -5.37 -20.03
CA ASN A 143 -19.17 -4.07 -19.53
C ASN A 143 -19.42 -2.97 -20.59
N PHE A 144 -19.85 -1.79 -20.15
CA PHE A 144 -20.09 -0.61 -21.01
C PHE A 144 -19.34 0.59 -20.45
N CYS A 145 -18.96 1.51 -21.34
CA CYS A 145 -18.51 2.84 -20.97
C CYS A 145 -18.96 3.87 -22.00
N PRO A 146 -19.20 5.12 -21.59
CA PRO A 146 -19.35 6.23 -22.53
C PRO A 146 -18.05 6.40 -23.35
N ALA A 147 -18.20 6.57 -24.68
CA ALA A 147 -17.08 6.71 -25.60
C ALA A 147 -16.60 8.17 -25.77
N GLY A 148 -17.42 9.15 -25.37
CA GLY A 148 -17.11 10.59 -25.41
C GLY A 148 -18.25 11.44 -24.82
N ARG A 149 -17.95 12.72 -24.58
CA ARG A 149 -18.93 13.80 -24.47
C ARG A 149 -18.71 14.75 -25.64
#